data_AF-A0A1M7TY81-F1
#
_entry.id   AF-A0A1M7TY81-F1
#
_cell.length_a   1.000
_cell.length_b   1.000
_cell.length_c   1.000
_cell.angle_alpha   90.00
_cell.angle_beta   90.00
_cell.angle_gamma   90.00
#
_symmetry.space_group_name_H-M   'P 1'
#
loop_
_entity.id
_entity.type
_entity.pdbx_description
1 polymer ?
#
loop_
_entity_poly.entity_id
_entity_poly.type
_entity_poly.pdbx_seq_one_letter_code
_entity_poly.pdbx_strand_id
1 'polypeptide(L)'
;MHEAAGIKIVAGIIGGMLLGLAAFFMWPVYEHLTGEATVYRMFCTSERAGDSPCVLRDELTSVPETYKAFPDQQSVIVWIGNDAPSKLGNCAVRDALNWRCTRNDKKVGTVDQSMANGQLTETVDGNPSPGLGLFYQAPRWRWWLVKLLETSGLRK
;
A
#
# COMPACT_ATOMS: atom_id res chain seq x y z
N MET A 1 4.30 -17.26 -46.37
CA MET A 1 3.30 -17.68 -45.35
C MET A 1 3.74 -17.45 -43.89
N HIS A 2 5.02 -17.19 -43.59
CA HIS A 2 5.48 -16.95 -42.21
C HIS A 2 5.18 -15.53 -41.65
N GLU A 3 5.08 -14.49 -42.49
CA GLU A 3 4.82 -13.11 -42.01
C GLU A 3 3.43 -12.90 -41.39
N ALA A 4 2.39 -13.53 -41.93
CA ALA A 4 1.02 -13.37 -41.45
C ALA A 4 0.78 -13.98 -40.06
N ALA A 5 1.55 -15.01 -39.69
CA ALA A 5 1.50 -15.62 -38.36
C ALA A 5 2.20 -14.74 -37.31
N GLY A 6 3.33 -14.12 -37.67
CA GLY A 6 4.07 -13.21 -36.79
C GLY A 6 3.25 -11.98 -36.36
N ILE A 7 2.51 -11.37 -37.29
CA ILE A 7 1.68 -10.19 -37.01
C ILE A 7 0.54 -10.52 -36.01
N LYS A 8 -0.10 -11.69 -36.14
CA LYS A 8 -1.17 -12.11 -35.21
C LYS A 8 -0.64 -12.38 -33.80
N ILE A 9 0.55 -12.96 -33.68
CA ILE A 9 1.20 -13.21 -32.38
C ILE A 9 1.56 -11.88 -31.71
N VAL A 10 2.16 -10.95 -32.47
CA VAL A 10 2.52 -9.62 -31.95
C VAL A 10 1.29 -8.83 -31.52
N ALA A 11 0.22 -8.84 -32.32
CA ALA A 11 -1.04 -8.18 -31.96
C ALA A 11 -1.67 -8.79 -30.70
N GLY A 12 -1.61 -10.12 -30.53
CA GLY A 12 -2.05 -10.79 -29.32
C GLY A 12 -1.26 -10.38 -28.07
N ILE A 13 0.07 -10.28 -28.18
CA ILE A 13 0.94 -9.83 -27.09
C ILE A 13 0.63 -8.38 -26.70
N ILE A 14 0.53 -7.49 -27.69
CA ILE A 14 0.21 -6.07 -27.45
C ILE A 14 -1.17 -5.94 -26.80
N GLY A 15 -2.18 -6.66 -27.33
CA GLY A 15 -3.52 -6.68 -26.75
C GLY A 15 -3.54 -7.16 -25.30
N GLY A 16 -2.82 -8.25 -24.99
CA GLY A 16 -2.66 -8.74 -23.63
C GLY A 16 -1.97 -7.74 -22.70
N MET A 17 -0.92 -7.07 -23.18
CA MET A 17 -0.20 -6.06 -22.41
C MET A 17 -1.07 -4.84 -22.08
N LEU A 18 -1.85 -4.36 -23.06
CA LEU A 18 -2.77 -3.23 -22.85
C LEU A 18 -3.88 -3.57 -21.85
N LEU A 19 -4.43 -4.79 -21.91
CA LEU A 19 -5.42 -5.25 -20.93
C LEU A 19 -4.83 -5.34 -19.52
N GLY A 20 -3.61 -5.85 -19.38
CA GLY A 20 -2.90 -5.90 -18.10
C GLY A 20 -2.67 -4.51 -17.51
N LEU A 21 -2.26 -3.55 -18.34
CA LEU A 21 -2.09 -2.15 -17.91
C LEU A 21 -3.42 -1.53 -17.48
N ALA A 22 -4.49 -1.73 -18.27
CA ALA A 22 -5.81 -1.21 -17.92
C ALA A 22 -6.31 -1.76 -16.57
N ALA A 23 -6.15 -3.06 -16.32
CA ALA A 23 -6.49 -3.67 -15.04
C ALA A 23 -5.65 -3.08 -13.89
N PHE A 24 -4.35 -2.87 -14.09
CA PHE A 24 -3.46 -2.28 -13.10
C PHE A 24 -3.88 -0.86 -12.70
N PHE A 25 -4.28 -0.03 -13.67
CA PHE A 25 -4.77 1.34 -13.42
C PHE A 25 -6.19 1.40 -12.87
N MET A 26 -7.05 0.42 -13.19
CA MET A 26 -8.42 0.34 -12.65
C MET A 26 -8.47 -0.19 -11.21
N TRP A 27 -7.47 -0.97 -10.79
CA TRP A 27 -7.39 -1.54 -9.44
C TRP A 27 -7.67 -0.54 -8.29
N PRO A 28 -7.03 0.65 -8.20
CA PRO A 28 -7.30 1.60 -7.12
C PRO A 28 -8.75 2.12 -7.12
N VAL A 29 -9.36 2.26 -8.30
CA VAL A 29 -10.77 2.66 -8.41
C VAL A 29 -11.67 1.55 -7.87
N TYR A 30 -11.38 0.30 -8.22
CA TYR A 30 -12.11 -0.85 -7.71
C TYR A 30 -12.04 -0.95 -6.18
N GLU A 31 -10.85 -0.82 -5.58
CA GLU A 31 -10.70 -0.80 -4.12
C GLU A 31 -11.51 0.33 -3.47
N HIS A 32 -11.46 1.53 -4.05
CA HIS A 32 -12.23 2.65 -3.52
C HIS A 32 -13.75 2.36 -3.52
N LEU A 33 -14.26 1.72 -4.58
CA LEU A 33 -15.66 1.33 -4.69
C LEU A 33 -16.06 0.20 -3.72
N THR A 34 -15.14 -0.69 -3.37
CA THR A 34 -15.39 -1.75 -2.37
C THR A 34 -15.20 -1.28 -0.93
N GLY A 35 -14.84 -0.01 -0.73
CA GLY A 35 -14.57 0.57 0.60
C GLY A 35 -13.21 0.16 1.15
N GLU A 36 -12.30 -0.28 0.29
CA GLU A 36 -10.97 -0.78 0.64
C GLU A 36 -9.87 0.21 0.24
N ALA A 37 -8.79 0.22 1.01
CA ALA A 37 -7.61 1.01 0.74
C ALA A 37 -6.36 0.23 1.16
N THR A 38 -5.55 -0.18 0.18
CA THR A 38 -4.25 -0.81 0.45
C THR A 38 -3.13 0.22 0.51
N VAL A 39 -2.42 0.24 1.64
CA VAL A 39 -1.25 1.06 1.90
C VAL A 39 0.01 0.23 1.69
N TYR A 40 0.89 0.75 0.83
CA TYR A 40 2.17 0.14 0.53
C TYR A 40 3.26 0.91 1.25
N ARG A 41 3.86 0.27 2.26
CA ARG A 41 4.95 0.85 3.04
C ARG A 41 6.30 0.31 2.56
N MET A 42 7.30 1.19 2.60
CA MET A 42 8.69 0.90 2.27
C MET A 42 9.59 1.50 3.34
N PHE A 43 10.78 0.95 3.52
CA PHE A 43 11.78 1.45 4.47
C PHE A 43 13.17 1.38 3.85
N CYS A 44 14.13 2.03 4.49
CA CYS A 44 15.49 2.13 3.99
C CYS A 44 16.44 1.36 4.91
N THR A 45 17.39 0.64 4.31
CA THR A 45 18.46 -0.03 5.07
C THR A 45 19.55 0.95 5.52
N SER A 46 19.77 2.02 4.75
CA SER A 46 20.69 3.11 5.08
C SER A 46 19.98 4.30 5.72
N GLU A 47 20.73 5.17 6.40
CA GLU A 47 20.18 6.43 6.94
C GLU A 47 19.50 7.24 5.83
N ARG A 48 18.28 7.68 6.11
CA ARG A 48 17.49 8.50 5.19
C ARG A 48 17.88 9.96 5.36
N ALA A 49 18.30 10.60 4.27
CA ALA A 49 18.51 12.05 4.27
C ALA A 49 17.15 12.78 4.28
N GLY A 50 16.57 12.98 5.46
CA GLY A 50 15.32 13.69 5.68
C GLY A 50 14.12 13.09 4.94
N ASP A 51 13.35 13.91 4.23
CA ASP A 51 12.13 13.48 3.52
C ASP A 51 12.39 12.86 2.13
N SER A 52 13.64 12.85 1.66
CA SER A 52 13.98 12.31 0.34
C SER A 52 13.70 10.79 0.25
N PRO A 53 13.23 10.28 -0.91
CA PRO A 53 13.12 8.83 -1.13
C PRO A 53 14.52 8.22 -1.11
N CYS A 54 14.61 7.00 -0.59
CA CYS A 54 15.89 6.32 -0.49
C CYS A 54 16.43 5.89 -1.84
N VAL A 55 17.74 5.68 -1.90
CA VAL A 55 18.39 5.11 -3.08
C VAL A 55 17.75 3.76 -3.35
N LEU A 56 17.32 3.52 -4.60
CA LEU A 56 16.55 2.32 -4.99
C LEU A 56 17.22 1.00 -4.57
N ARG A 57 18.56 1.00 -4.44
CA ARG A 57 19.33 -0.16 -4.00
C ARG A 57 19.11 -0.52 -2.53
N ASP A 58 18.87 0.49 -1.69
CA ASP A 58 18.77 0.39 -0.22
C ASP A 58 17.31 0.42 0.27
N GLU A 59 16.35 0.39 -0.65
CA GLU A 59 14.91 0.51 -0.37
C GLU A 59 14.25 -0.87 -0.25
N LEU A 60 13.71 -1.24 0.89
CA LEU A 60 13.04 -2.54 1.09
C LEU A 60 11.51 -2.42 1.15
N THR A 61 10.82 -3.44 0.66
CA THR A 61 9.37 -3.55 0.80
C THR A 61 8.96 -3.99 2.19
N SER A 62 8.00 -3.29 2.78
CA SER A 62 7.25 -3.80 3.94
C SER A 62 6.01 -4.57 3.48
N VAL A 63 5.43 -5.36 4.39
CA VAL A 63 4.17 -6.06 4.16
C VAL A 63 3.05 -5.03 3.94
N PRO A 64 2.26 -5.12 2.86
CA PRO A 64 1.15 -4.20 2.62
C PRO A 64 0.09 -4.32 3.70
N GLU A 65 -0.51 -3.20 4.04
CA GLU A 65 -1.62 -3.12 5.00
C GLU A 65 -2.87 -2.71 4.24
N THR A 66 -3.93 -3.52 4.34
CA THR A 66 -5.20 -3.20 3.70
C THR A 66 -6.23 -2.85 4.75
N TYR A 67 -6.92 -1.74 4.49
CA TYR A 67 -7.95 -1.18 5.36
C TYR A 67 -9.29 -1.28 4.65
N LYS A 68 -10.30 -1.79 5.35
CA LYS A 68 -11.68 -1.80 4.91
C LYS A 68 -12.51 -0.93 5.82
N ALA A 69 -13.05 0.14 5.25
CA ALA A 69 -13.86 1.10 5.98
C ALA A 69 -15.35 0.77 5.80
N PHE A 70 -16.10 0.82 6.90
CA PHE A 70 -17.55 0.69 6.93
C PHE A 70 -18.15 1.98 7.47
N PRO A 71 -18.50 2.95 6.61
CA PRO A 71 -19.06 4.23 7.04
C PRO A 71 -20.34 4.07 7.87
N ASP A 72 -21.23 3.14 7.49
CA ASP A 72 -22.50 2.91 8.19
C ASP A 72 -22.31 2.39 9.62
N GLN A 73 -21.24 1.63 9.86
CA GLN A 73 -20.93 1.04 11.16
C GLN A 73 -19.89 1.84 11.94
N GLN A 74 -19.38 2.94 11.38
CA GLN A 74 -18.26 3.70 11.91
C GLN A 74 -17.13 2.77 12.37
N SER A 75 -16.71 1.87 11.49
CA SER A 75 -15.68 0.89 11.82
C SER A 75 -14.70 0.66 10.68
N VAL A 76 -13.47 0.33 11.05
CA VAL A 76 -12.40 -0.01 10.11
C VAL A 76 -11.81 -1.35 10.50
N ILE A 77 -11.66 -2.23 9.52
CA ILE A 77 -10.97 -3.51 9.66
C ILE A 77 -9.65 -3.40 8.92
N VAL A 78 -8.57 -3.85 9.55
CA VAL A 78 -7.23 -3.87 8.97
C VAL A 78 -6.68 -5.28 8.94
N TRP A 79 -5.96 -5.63 7.88
CA TRP A 79 -5.13 -6.83 7.81
C TRP A 79 -3.77 -6.50 7.20
N ILE A 80 -2.74 -7.22 7.65
CA ILE A 80 -1.35 -7.00 7.26
C ILE A 80 -0.91 -8.25 6.51
N GLY A 81 -0.72 -8.14 5.19
CA GLY A 81 -0.42 -9.29 4.34
C GLY A 81 -1.47 -10.39 4.46
N ASN A 82 -1.07 -11.56 4.96
CA ASN A 82 -1.94 -12.72 5.14
C ASN A 82 -2.38 -12.92 6.60
N ASP A 83 -2.15 -11.94 7.48
CA ASP A 83 -2.55 -12.02 8.88
C ASP A 83 -4.06 -11.92 9.06
N ALA A 84 -4.55 -12.40 10.21
CA ALA A 84 -5.96 -12.33 10.55
C ALA A 84 -6.45 -10.87 10.65
N PRO A 85 -7.63 -10.55 10.09
CA PRO A 85 -8.19 -9.21 10.14
C PRO A 85 -8.47 -8.78 11.58
N SER A 86 -8.11 -7.54 11.89
CA SER A 86 -8.28 -6.91 13.19
C SER A 86 -9.16 -5.68 13.07
N LYS A 87 -10.10 -5.52 14.02
CA LYS A 87 -10.98 -4.34 14.06
C LYS A 87 -10.32 -3.21 14.84
N LEU A 88 -10.35 -2.00 14.30
CA LEU A 88 -9.91 -0.79 15.01
C LEU A 88 -11.02 -0.25 15.94
N GLY A 89 -10.61 0.44 17.00
CA GLY A 89 -11.51 1.02 18.01
C GLY A 89 -11.75 2.52 17.82
N ASN A 90 -12.83 3.05 18.38
CA ASN A 90 -13.18 4.49 18.39
C ASN A 90 -13.00 5.17 17.02
N CYS A 91 -13.66 4.62 16.00
CA CYS A 91 -13.50 5.10 14.63
C CYS A 91 -14.51 6.20 14.28
N ALA A 92 -14.04 7.20 13.54
CA ALA A 92 -14.82 8.17 12.79
C ALA A 92 -14.50 7.96 11.30
N VAL A 93 -15.46 7.45 10.55
CA VAL A 93 -15.29 7.00 9.16
C VAL A 93 -16.16 7.84 8.24
N ARG A 94 -15.53 8.50 7.26
CA ARG A 94 -16.23 9.13 6.14
C ARG A 94 -16.26 8.21 4.93
N ASP A 95 -15.10 7.70 4.55
CA ASP A 95 -14.90 6.81 3.40
C ASP A 95 -13.60 5.99 3.57
N ALA A 96 -13.28 5.12 2.61
CA ALA A 96 -12.10 4.26 2.66
C ALA A 96 -10.76 5.02 2.73
N LEU A 97 -10.72 6.24 2.20
CA LEU A 97 -9.54 7.09 2.12
C LEU A 97 -9.52 8.17 3.19
N ASN A 98 -10.60 8.29 3.98
CA ASN A 98 -10.79 9.33 4.99
C ASN A 98 -11.48 8.76 6.23
N TRP A 99 -10.67 8.44 7.23
CA TRP A 99 -11.13 7.93 8.51
C TRP A 99 -10.09 8.21 9.60
N ARG A 100 -10.52 8.16 10.85
CA ARG A 100 -9.66 8.21 12.03
C ARG A 100 -10.12 7.15 13.02
N CYS A 101 -9.19 6.41 13.58
CA CYS A 101 -9.45 5.35 14.55
C CYS A 101 -8.34 5.32 15.61
N THR A 102 -8.59 4.57 16.67
CA THR A 102 -7.61 4.22 17.68
C THR A 102 -7.27 2.73 17.60
N ARG A 103 -6.01 2.41 17.85
CA ARG A 103 -5.51 1.04 17.98
C ARG A 103 -4.78 0.93 19.30
N ASN A 104 -5.22 0.01 20.15
CA ASN A 104 -4.50 -0.29 21.39
C ASN A 104 -3.36 -1.25 21.09
N ASP A 105 -2.13 -0.74 21.11
CA ASP A 105 -0.91 -1.53 21.04
C ASP A 105 -0.43 -1.86 22.45
N LYS A 106 -0.12 -3.14 22.72
CA LYS A 106 0.30 -3.59 24.06
C LYS A 106 1.66 -3.01 24.49
N LYS A 107 2.51 -2.59 23.55
CA LYS A 107 3.86 -2.09 23.80
C LYS A 107 3.90 -0.56 23.85
N VAL A 108 3.07 0.10 23.06
CA VAL A 108 3.15 1.55 22.81
C VAL A 108 1.94 2.30 23.37
N GLY A 109 0.88 1.61 23.78
CA GLY A 109 -0.34 2.24 24.30
C GLY A 109 -1.37 2.52 23.21
N THR A 110 -2.17 3.58 23.38
CA THR A 110 -3.20 3.95 22.41
C THR A 110 -2.56 4.71 21.23
N VAL A 111 -2.60 4.09 20.06
CA VAL A 111 -2.12 4.66 18.81
C VAL A 111 -3.30 5.24 18.06
N ASP A 112 -3.27 6.54 17.79
CA ASP A 112 -4.20 7.21 16.89
C ASP A 112 -3.76 6.91 15.45
N GLN A 113 -4.62 6.29 14.66
CA GLN A 113 -4.40 6.03 13.23
C GLN A 113 -5.41 6.83 12.42
N SER A 114 -4.96 7.52 11.38
CA SER A 114 -5.86 8.22 10.46
C SER A 114 -5.43 8.07 9.01
N MET A 115 -6.41 7.94 8.14
CA MET A 115 -6.26 8.05 6.70
C MET A 115 -6.82 9.39 6.26
N ALA A 116 -6.02 10.17 5.54
CA ALA A 116 -6.45 11.42 4.94
C ALA A 116 -6.04 11.43 3.47
N ASN A 117 -7.01 11.48 2.55
CA ASN A 117 -6.78 11.41 1.10
C ASN A 117 -5.90 10.22 0.68
N GLY A 118 -6.06 9.07 1.35
CA GLY A 118 -5.29 7.86 1.08
C GLY A 118 -3.86 7.87 1.64
N GLN A 119 -3.49 8.89 2.41
CA GLN A 119 -2.24 8.91 3.17
C GLN A 119 -2.50 8.46 4.61
N LEU A 120 -1.78 7.42 5.04
CA LEU A 120 -1.89 6.88 6.39
C LEU A 120 -0.91 7.57 7.33
N THR A 121 -1.42 8.07 8.45
CA THR A 121 -0.64 8.69 9.52
C THR A 121 -0.95 8.00 10.85
N GLU A 122 0.07 7.81 11.68
CA GLU A 122 -0.10 7.29 13.04
C GLU A 122 0.61 8.18 14.05
N THR A 123 -0.08 8.46 15.15
CA THR A 123 0.43 9.26 16.26
C THR A 123 0.26 8.50 17.56
N VAL A 124 1.24 8.60 18.44
CA VAL A 124 1.23 8.04 19.80
C VAL A 124 1.27 9.23 20.75
N ASP A 125 0.24 9.38 21.59
CA ASP A 125 0.13 10.49 22.55
C ASP A 125 0.36 11.88 21.92
N GLY A 126 -0.12 12.07 20.69
CA GLY A 126 0.03 13.32 19.94
C GLY A 126 1.39 13.54 19.25
N ASN A 127 2.35 12.62 19.42
CA ASN A 127 3.63 12.64 18.72
C ASN A 127 3.62 11.67 17.53
N PRO A 128 4.42 11.91 16.47
CA PRO A 128 4.56 10.97 15.37
C PRO A 128 5.05 9.62 15.89
N SER A 129 4.40 8.52 15.49
CA SER A 129 4.83 7.18 15.90
C SER A 129 6.28 6.93 15.46
N PRO A 130 7.18 6.45 16.34
CA PRO A 130 8.56 6.13 15.96
C PRO A 130 8.65 5.07 14.86
N GLY A 131 7.60 4.24 14.69
CA GLY A 131 7.48 3.32 13.56
C GLY A 131 7.39 4.04 12.21
N LEU A 132 6.64 5.14 12.11
CA LEU A 132 6.52 5.94 10.88
C LEU A 132 7.77 6.75 10.53
N GLY A 133 8.71 6.93 11.47
CA GLY A 133 10.01 7.50 11.14
C GLY A 133 10.83 6.57 10.22
N LEU A 134 10.61 5.25 10.33
CA LEU A 134 11.34 4.25 9.55
C LEU A 134 10.63 3.90 8.23
N PHE A 135 9.30 3.92 8.23
CA PHE A 135 8.48 3.54 7.08
C PHE A 135 7.86 4.76 6.39
N TYR A 136 7.92 4.82 5.07
CA TYR A 136 7.14 5.76 4.28
C TYR A 136 6.18 5.04 3.35
N GLN A 137 5.08 5.73 3.04
CA GLN A 137 4.11 5.26 2.06
C GLN A 137 4.64 5.52 0.65
N ALA A 138 4.65 4.48 -0.18
CA ALA A 138 5.11 4.55 -1.56
C ALA A 138 3.97 4.28 -2.55
N PRO A 139 4.07 4.79 -3.79
CA PRO A 139 3.17 4.39 -4.85
C PRO A 139 3.25 2.89 -5.16
N ARG A 140 2.12 2.28 -5.54
CA ARG A 140 2.00 0.84 -5.85
C ARG A 140 3.01 0.36 -6.88
N TRP A 141 3.17 1.11 -7.97
CA TRP A 141 4.09 0.76 -9.05
C TRP A 141 5.53 0.68 -8.55
N ARG A 142 5.92 1.57 -7.63
CA ARG A 142 7.27 1.60 -7.05
C ARG A 142 7.46 0.41 -6.10
N TRP A 143 6.45 0.15 -5.26
CA TRP A 143 6.48 -1.02 -4.37
C TRP A 143 6.60 -2.32 -5.15
N TRP A 144 5.82 -2.51 -6.22
CA TRP A 144 5.89 -3.70 -7.08
C TRP A 144 7.22 -3.82 -7.82
N LEU A 145 7.76 -2.72 -8.33
CA LEU A 145 9.08 -2.70 -8.95
C LEU A 145 10.16 -3.19 -7.97
N VAL A 146 10.18 -2.62 -6.77
CA VAL A 146 11.15 -3.04 -5.74
C VAL A 146 10.91 -4.48 -5.30
N LYS A 147 9.65 -4.90 -5.16
CA LYS A 147 9.32 -6.29 -4.83
C LYS A 147 9.86 -7.28 -5.86
N LEU A 148 9.74 -6.94 -7.14
CA LEU A 148 10.26 -7.76 -8.23
C LEU A 148 11.80 -7.83 -8.22
N LEU A 149 12.46 -6.71 -7.92
CA LEU A 149 13.92 -6.66 -7.77
C LEU A 149 14.41 -7.50 -6.57
N GLU A 150 13.67 -7.50 -5.47
CA GLU A 150 13.94 -8.34 -4.30
C GLU A 150 13.79 -9.83 -4.62
N THR A 151 12.68 -10.23 -5.25
CA THR A 151 12.40 -11.65 -5.54
C THR A 151 13.26 -12.22 -6.65
N SER A 152 13.69 -11.42 -7.61
CA SER A 152 14.56 -11.83 -8.71
C SER A 152 16.03 -11.99 -8.30
N GLY A 153 16.42 -11.59 -7.09
CA GLY A 153 17.81 -11.63 -6.62
C GLY A 153 18.75 -10.71 -7.42
N LEU A 154 18.20 -9.79 -8.22
CA LEU A 154 18.95 -8.82 -9.02
C LEU A 154 19.52 -7.67 -8.18
N ARG A 155 19.17 -7.62 -6.89
CA ARG A 155 19.73 -6.70 -5.91
C ARG A 155 21.02 -7.30 -5.31
N LYS A 156 22.16 -6.97 -5.93
CA LYS A 156 23.51 -7.12 -5.35
C LYS A 156 23.96 -5.83 -4.68
#